data_AF-A0AAU9S012-F1
#
_entry.id   AF-A0AAU9S012-F1
#
_cell.length_a   1.000
_cell.length_b   1.000
_cell.length_c   1.000
_cell.angle_alpha   90.00
_cell.angle_beta   90.00
_cell.angle_gamma   90.00
#
_symmetry.space_group_name_H-M   'P 1'
#
loop_
_entity.id
_entity.type
_entity.pdbx_description
1 polymer ?
#
loop_
_entity_poly.entity_id
_entity_poly.type
_entity_poly.pdbx_seq_one_letter_code
_entity_poly.pdbx_strand_id
1 'polypeptide(L)'
;MAVIFDGSRRDVEESLEMLTMEKEFDSKLVLQGNSSNGETISRSKSFAFKAPQENFKIQDFELDKIYGVGSYSKVVRAKRKENGAVYALKIMDKKFITKENKTSYVKLERIVLDQLEHPGVVKLFFTFQDTFSLYMALESCEGGELFDQITRKGRLSEDEARFYSAEVVDALEYIHNMGLIHRDIKPENLLLTSDGHIKIADFGSVKPMQDSQITVLPNAASDDKACTFVGTAAYVPPEVLNSSPATFGNDLWALGCTLYQMLSGTSPFKDASEWLIFQRIIARDIKFPNHFSEAARDLIDRLLSLLIRETQVLSSGTLSQDTDPSRRPGAGSEGYASLKRHPFFKGVDWKNLRSQTPPKLAPDPSSQTASPERDGSPWNLTHVGDASVMQNDGHGGLSSTSESSGSITRLASIDSFDSRWQQFLEPGESVLMISAVKKLQKITSKKVQLILTNKPRLIYVDPSKLVVKGNIIWSDNSNDLNVQVSSPSHFKICTPKKVLSFEDAKQRALQWKKAIETLQNR
;
A
#
# COMPACT_ATOMS: atom_id res chain seq x y z
N MET A 1 -37.22 -15.85 -42.28
CA MET A 1 -36.55 -14.53 -42.37
C MET A 1 -36.76 -13.85 -41.03
N ALA A 2 -35.68 -13.57 -40.29
CA ALA A 2 -35.59 -12.88 -38.97
C ALA A 2 -34.94 -13.73 -37.86
N VAL A 3 -33.61 -13.93 -37.97
CA VAL A 3 -32.73 -14.17 -36.81
C VAL A 3 -31.42 -13.42 -37.08
N ILE A 4 -31.47 -12.09 -37.07
CA ILE A 4 -30.30 -11.21 -36.92
C ILE A 4 -30.88 -9.92 -36.32
N PHE A 5 -30.61 -9.62 -35.04
CA PHE A 5 -30.73 -8.30 -34.35
C PHE A 5 -30.89 -8.52 -32.82
N ASP A 6 -29.90 -9.15 -32.16
CA ASP A 6 -29.81 -9.13 -30.68
C ASP A 6 -28.42 -8.68 -30.16
N GLY A 7 -27.37 -8.78 -30.98
CA GLY A 7 -26.04 -8.22 -30.62
C GLY A 7 -26.03 -6.69 -30.56
N SER A 8 -26.71 -6.02 -31.50
CA SER A 8 -26.71 -4.55 -31.60
C SER A 8 -27.36 -3.81 -30.44
N ARG A 9 -28.20 -4.46 -29.62
CA ARG A 9 -28.90 -3.78 -28.52
C ARG A 9 -28.06 -3.75 -27.24
N ARG A 10 -27.33 -4.83 -26.97
CA ARG A 10 -26.37 -4.93 -25.86
C ARG A 10 -25.16 -4.02 -26.07
N ASP A 11 -24.62 -3.97 -27.29
CA ASP A 11 -23.48 -3.09 -27.61
C ASP A 11 -23.85 -1.60 -27.48
N VAL A 12 -25.11 -1.23 -27.77
CA VAL A 12 -25.61 0.14 -27.65
C VAL A 12 -25.90 0.53 -26.20
N GLU A 13 -26.46 -0.38 -25.39
CA GLU A 13 -26.64 -0.16 -23.95
C GLU A 13 -25.30 -0.03 -23.22
N GLU A 14 -24.33 -0.91 -23.52
CA GLU A 14 -22.99 -0.85 -22.95
C GLU A 14 -22.25 0.44 -23.39
N SER A 15 -22.44 0.88 -24.63
CA SER A 15 -21.92 2.16 -25.13
C SER A 15 -22.56 3.38 -24.47
N LEU A 16 -23.88 3.34 -24.17
CA LEU A 16 -24.56 4.42 -23.45
C LEU A 16 -24.15 4.47 -21.98
N GLU A 17 -24.04 3.33 -21.31
CA GLU A 17 -23.52 3.25 -19.93
C GLU A 17 -22.08 3.77 -19.88
N MET A 18 -21.25 3.46 -20.89
CA MET A 18 -19.88 3.98 -21.01
C MET A 18 -19.82 5.48 -21.24
N LEU A 19 -20.62 6.04 -22.16
CA LEU A 19 -20.70 7.49 -22.39
C LEU A 19 -21.19 8.23 -21.14
N THR A 20 -22.07 7.59 -20.35
CA THR A 20 -22.58 8.14 -19.10
C THR A 20 -21.50 8.11 -18.02
N MET A 21 -20.75 6.99 -17.90
CA MET A 21 -19.59 6.89 -17.02
C MET A 21 -18.46 7.84 -17.42
N GLU A 22 -18.19 8.03 -18.71
CA GLU A 22 -17.19 8.98 -19.21
C GLU A 22 -17.58 10.41 -18.84
N LYS A 23 -18.85 10.80 -19.06
CA LYS A 23 -19.36 12.10 -18.59
C LYS A 23 -19.34 12.24 -17.08
N GLU A 24 -19.64 11.19 -16.32
CA GLU A 24 -19.62 11.22 -14.85
C GLU A 24 -18.18 11.30 -14.30
N PHE A 25 -17.26 10.57 -14.93
CA PHE A 25 -15.85 10.56 -14.57
C PHE A 25 -15.18 11.87 -14.98
N ASP A 26 -15.46 12.38 -16.18
CA ASP A 26 -14.98 13.67 -16.66
C ASP A 26 -15.61 14.82 -15.89
N SER A 27 -16.90 14.81 -15.57
CA SER A 27 -17.49 15.84 -14.69
C SER A 27 -16.92 15.77 -13.27
N LYS A 28 -16.52 14.59 -12.80
CA LYS A 28 -15.74 14.44 -11.57
C LYS A 28 -14.30 14.92 -11.77
N LEU A 29 -13.64 14.69 -12.91
CA LEU A 29 -12.25 15.10 -13.21
C LEU A 29 -12.12 16.60 -13.54
N VAL A 30 -13.15 17.19 -14.14
CA VAL A 30 -13.25 18.60 -14.48
C VAL A 30 -13.33 19.36 -13.17
N LEU A 31 -12.23 20.04 -12.89
CA LEU A 31 -12.16 21.16 -11.97
C LEU A 31 -13.30 22.11 -12.32
N GLN A 32 -14.25 22.34 -11.40
CA GLN A 32 -15.36 23.28 -11.63
C GLN A 32 -14.78 24.65 -12.02
N GLY A 33 -14.77 24.90 -13.33
CA GLY A 33 -14.55 26.19 -13.95
C GLY A 33 -15.90 26.70 -14.45
N ASN A 34 -16.41 27.71 -13.77
CA ASN A 34 -17.51 28.60 -14.15
C ASN A 34 -18.89 27.99 -14.47
N SER A 35 -19.83 28.19 -13.54
CA SER A 35 -21.17 28.67 -13.89
C SER A 35 -21.36 30.05 -13.26
N SER A 36 -21.52 31.04 -14.13
CA SER A 36 -21.82 32.42 -13.80
C SER A 36 -23.17 32.55 -13.10
N ASN A 37 -23.16 33.10 -11.89
CA ASN A 37 -24.15 34.10 -11.46
C ASN A 37 -23.49 34.99 -10.41
N GLY A 38 -23.62 36.30 -10.63
CA GLY A 38 -22.78 37.32 -10.01
C GLY A 38 -22.91 37.38 -8.49
N GLU A 39 -21.76 37.30 -7.83
CA GLU A 39 -21.44 38.02 -6.61
C GLU A 39 -19.91 38.00 -6.44
N THR A 40 -19.36 39.10 -5.91
CA THR A 40 -17.93 39.42 -5.90
C THR A 40 -17.13 38.43 -5.04
N ILE A 41 -16.60 37.37 -5.67
CA ILE A 41 -15.68 36.42 -5.02
C ILE A 41 -14.27 36.64 -5.56
N SER A 42 -13.32 36.80 -4.63
CA SER A 42 -11.88 36.85 -4.86
C SER A 42 -11.44 35.84 -5.91
N ARG A 43 -10.77 36.30 -6.97
CA ARG A 43 -10.30 35.48 -8.10
C ARG A 43 -9.49 34.29 -7.59
N SER A 44 -10.10 33.11 -7.57
CA SER A 44 -9.39 31.84 -7.43
C SER A 44 -8.36 31.72 -8.56
N LYS A 45 -7.06 31.71 -8.21
CA LYS A 45 -6.00 31.44 -9.18
C LYS A 45 -6.29 30.08 -9.83
N SER A 46 -6.45 30.03 -11.15
CA SER A 46 -6.63 28.77 -11.86
C SER A 46 -5.37 27.92 -11.69
N PHE A 47 -5.54 26.69 -11.19
CA PHE A 47 -4.46 25.72 -11.06
C PHE A 47 -3.98 25.28 -12.46
N ALA A 48 -2.73 25.58 -12.81
CA ALA A 48 -2.12 25.18 -14.09
C ALA A 48 -1.20 23.97 -13.88
N PHE A 49 -1.47 22.86 -14.57
CA PHE A 49 -0.62 21.67 -14.52
C PHE A 49 0.68 21.91 -15.32
N LYS A 50 1.83 21.50 -14.77
CA LYS A 50 3.15 21.55 -15.44
C LYS A 50 3.28 20.43 -16.49
N ALA A 51 2.88 19.21 -16.14
CA ALA A 51 2.87 18.05 -17.01
C ALA A 51 1.68 18.13 -17.98
N PRO A 52 1.93 18.11 -19.30
CA PRO A 52 0.86 18.23 -20.28
C PRO A 52 -0.08 17.02 -20.26
N GLN A 53 -1.32 17.29 -20.64
CA GLN A 53 -2.26 16.25 -21.04
C GLN A 53 -2.19 16.08 -22.55
N GLU A 54 -1.61 14.97 -22.97
CA GLU A 54 -1.31 14.66 -24.36
C GLU A 54 -2.45 13.89 -25.02
N ASN A 55 -2.56 13.99 -26.34
CA ASN A 55 -3.54 13.24 -27.14
C ASN A 55 -2.97 11.92 -27.67
N PHE A 56 -2.14 11.25 -26.87
CA PHE A 56 -1.56 9.96 -27.25
C PHE A 56 -2.56 8.81 -27.10
N LYS A 57 -2.33 7.76 -27.87
CA LYS A 57 -2.98 6.47 -27.74
C LYS A 57 -1.99 5.44 -27.22
N ILE A 58 -2.50 4.39 -26.59
CA ILE A 58 -1.64 3.28 -26.12
C ILE A 58 -0.82 2.64 -27.25
N GLN A 59 -1.33 2.70 -28.48
CA GLN A 59 -0.67 2.18 -29.68
C GLN A 59 0.58 2.98 -30.10
N ASP A 60 0.75 4.20 -29.59
CA ASP A 60 1.94 5.03 -29.83
C ASP A 60 3.16 4.55 -29.02
N PHE A 61 2.94 3.57 -28.12
CA PHE A 61 3.94 2.98 -27.26
C PHE A 61 4.14 1.50 -27.59
N GLU A 62 5.38 1.06 -27.47
CA GLU A 62 5.77 -0.35 -27.38
C GLU A 62 5.82 -0.71 -25.90
N LEU A 63 4.89 -1.58 -25.47
CA LEU A 63 4.80 -2.02 -24.08
C LEU A 63 5.62 -3.29 -23.88
N ASP A 64 6.35 -3.32 -22.76
CA ASP A 64 7.32 -4.37 -22.46
C ASP A 64 7.08 -4.89 -21.01
N LYS A 65 8.15 -5.17 -20.25
CA LYS A 65 8.14 -5.66 -18.87
C LYS A 65 7.14 -4.92 -17.97
N ILE A 66 6.36 -5.70 -17.21
CA ILE A 66 5.52 -5.21 -16.13
C ILE A 66 6.43 -4.91 -14.93
N TYR A 67 6.44 -3.66 -14.46
CA TYR A 67 7.16 -3.28 -13.25
C TYR A 67 6.35 -3.63 -11.99
N GLY A 68 5.04 -3.33 -11.99
CA GLY A 68 4.19 -3.55 -10.83
C GLY A 68 2.71 -3.70 -11.17
N VAL A 69 1.98 -4.33 -10.26
CA VAL A 69 0.51 -4.46 -10.32
C VAL A 69 -0.04 -4.04 -8.96
N GLY A 70 -0.88 -3.00 -8.97
CA GLY A 70 -1.63 -2.52 -7.82
C GLY A 70 -3.09 -2.99 -7.84
N SER A 71 -3.89 -2.51 -6.89
CA SER A 71 -5.31 -2.88 -6.78
C SER A 71 -6.17 -2.40 -7.95
N TYR A 72 -5.87 -1.22 -8.50
CA TYR A 72 -6.58 -0.59 -9.62
C TYR A 72 -5.66 -0.08 -10.72
N SER A 73 -4.37 -0.41 -10.64
CA SER A 73 -3.35 0.08 -11.55
C SER A 73 -2.36 -0.99 -11.95
N LYS A 74 -1.73 -0.79 -13.11
CA LYS A 74 -0.61 -1.59 -13.60
C LYS A 74 0.46 -0.64 -14.11
N VAL A 75 1.71 -0.88 -13.72
CA VAL A 75 2.86 -0.10 -14.19
C VAL A 75 3.66 -0.95 -15.17
N VAL A 76 3.84 -0.46 -16.38
CA VAL A 76 4.55 -1.15 -17.46
C VAL A 76 5.68 -0.29 -18.00
N ARG A 77 6.78 -0.92 -18.40
CA ARG A 77 7.78 -0.27 -19.24
C ARG A 77 7.15 0.04 -20.60
N ALA A 78 7.22 1.29 -21.01
CA ALA A 78 6.67 1.75 -22.28
C ALA A 78 7.71 2.58 -23.03
N LYS A 79 8.02 2.18 -24.27
CA LYS A 79 8.91 2.92 -25.17
C LYS A 79 8.06 3.65 -26.21
N ARG A 80 8.17 4.98 -26.28
CA ARG A 80 7.47 5.77 -27.29
C ARG A 80 8.06 5.49 -28.66
N LYS A 81 7.22 5.11 -29.63
CA LYS A 81 7.67 4.66 -30.96
C LYS A 81 8.35 5.77 -31.77
N GLU A 82 7.90 7.00 -31.61
CA GLU A 82 8.38 8.16 -32.37
C GLU A 82 9.85 8.51 -32.08
N ASN A 83 10.22 8.61 -30.80
CA ASN A 83 11.54 9.11 -30.38
C ASN A 83 12.35 8.08 -29.58
N GLY A 84 11.80 6.90 -29.30
CA GLY A 84 12.44 5.84 -28.54
C GLY A 84 12.57 6.11 -27.03
N ALA A 85 11.98 7.19 -26.51
CA ALA A 85 12.03 7.53 -25.09
C ALA A 85 11.29 6.48 -24.24
N VAL A 86 11.87 6.12 -23.10
CA VAL A 86 11.36 5.07 -22.21
C VAL A 86 10.71 5.69 -20.98
N TYR A 87 9.53 5.19 -20.63
CA TYR A 87 8.72 5.64 -19.50
C TYR A 87 8.25 4.44 -18.68
N ALA A 88 7.94 4.69 -17.40
CA ALA A 88 7.12 3.82 -16.58
C ALA A 88 5.65 4.28 -16.71
N LEU A 89 4.86 3.56 -17.50
CA LEU A 89 3.48 3.92 -17.76
C LEU A 89 2.55 3.29 -16.72
N LYS A 90 2.00 4.12 -15.82
CA LYS A 90 0.97 3.72 -14.85
C LYS A 90 -0.40 3.81 -15.53
N ILE A 91 -0.99 2.65 -15.77
CA ILE A 91 -2.30 2.45 -16.41
C ILE A 91 -3.32 2.18 -15.30
N MET A 92 -4.42 2.93 -15.25
CA MET A 92 -5.43 2.83 -14.19
C MET A 92 -6.83 2.72 -14.77
N ASP A 93 -7.61 1.74 -14.30
CA ASP A 93 -8.97 1.44 -14.81
C ASP A 93 -10.01 2.42 -14.21
N LYS A 94 -10.69 3.19 -15.07
CA LYS A 94 -11.68 4.20 -14.66
C LYS A 94 -12.87 3.60 -13.91
N LYS A 95 -13.36 2.43 -14.35
CA LYS A 95 -14.51 1.73 -13.77
C LYS A 95 -14.16 1.24 -12.36
N PHE A 96 -12.98 0.66 -12.19
CA PHE A 96 -12.52 0.18 -10.91
C PHE A 96 -12.23 1.32 -9.93
N ILE A 97 -11.59 2.41 -10.39
CA ILE A 97 -11.36 3.62 -9.56
C ILE A 97 -12.68 4.15 -9.01
N THR A 98 -13.70 4.27 -9.88
CA THR A 98 -15.00 4.82 -9.49
C THR A 98 -15.73 3.89 -8.53
N LYS A 99 -15.73 2.58 -8.82
CA LYS A 99 -16.36 1.55 -7.98
C LYS A 99 -15.76 1.50 -6.57
N GLU A 100 -14.44 1.62 -6.44
CA GLU A 100 -13.73 1.59 -5.15
C GLU A 100 -13.58 2.97 -4.48
N ASN A 101 -14.26 3.99 -5.02
CA ASN A 101 -14.23 5.36 -4.51
C ASN A 101 -12.81 5.94 -4.37
N LYS A 102 -11.94 5.64 -5.35
CA LYS A 102 -10.52 6.05 -5.38
C LYS A 102 -10.24 7.31 -6.20
N THR A 103 -11.27 7.96 -6.75
CA THR A 103 -11.12 9.12 -7.63
C THR A 103 -10.35 10.27 -6.97
N SER A 104 -10.57 10.54 -5.68
CA SER A 104 -9.84 11.59 -4.94
C SER A 104 -8.35 11.28 -4.83
N TYR A 105 -7.98 10.04 -4.53
CA TYR A 105 -6.59 9.59 -4.42
C TYR A 105 -5.84 9.73 -5.74
N VAL A 106 -6.45 9.31 -6.86
CA VAL A 106 -5.83 9.41 -8.20
C VAL A 106 -5.61 10.87 -8.61
N LYS A 107 -6.57 11.75 -8.32
CA LYS A 107 -6.41 13.20 -8.58
C LYS A 107 -5.31 13.81 -7.73
N LEU A 108 -5.30 13.47 -6.43
CA LEU A 108 -4.31 13.97 -5.50
C LEU A 108 -2.91 13.54 -5.92
N GLU A 109 -2.74 12.27 -6.29
CA GLU A 109 -1.48 11.74 -6.82
C GLU A 109 -1.02 12.53 -8.06
N ARG A 110 -1.91 12.78 -9.03
CA ARG A 110 -1.59 13.62 -10.20
C ARG A 110 -1.12 15.02 -9.79
N ILE A 111 -1.89 15.70 -8.93
CA ILE A 111 -1.64 17.09 -8.51
C ILE A 111 -0.30 17.20 -7.77
N VAL A 112 0.00 16.24 -6.91
CA VAL A 112 1.24 16.19 -6.13
C VAL A 112 2.43 15.93 -7.04
N LEU A 113 2.38 14.86 -7.85
CA LEU A 113 3.49 14.53 -8.76
C LEU A 113 3.81 15.64 -9.77
N ASP A 114 2.80 16.40 -10.18
CA ASP A 114 2.96 17.54 -11.08
C ASP A 114 3.72 18.73 -10.45
N GLN A 115 3.65 18.88 -9.13
CA GLN A 115 4.25 19.99 -8.39
C GLN A 115 5.60 19.65 -7.78
N LEU A 116 5.90 18.37 -7.55
CA LEU A 116 7.16 17.94 -6.98
C LEU A 116 8.30 17.99 -7.99
N GLU A 117 9.44 18.51 -7.56
CA GLU A 117 10.63 18.72 -8.37
C GLU A 117 11.87 18.50 -7.50
N HIS A 118 12.33 17.24 -7.47
CA HIS A 118 13.48 16.83 -6.67
C HIS A 118 14.15 15.60 -7.29
N PRO A 119 15.50 15.50 -7.32
CA PRO A 119 16.19 14.36 -7.94
C PRO A 119 15.81 13.01 -7.33
N GLY A 120 15.51 12.98 -6.03
CA GLY A 120 15.06 11.79 -5.30
C GLY A 120 13.56 11.48 -5.36
N VAL A 121 12.79 12.13 -6.24
CA VAL A 121 11.36 11.86 -6.44
C VAL A 121 11.14 11.50 -7.91
N VAL A 122 10.29 10.50 -8.18
CA VAL A 122 9.91 10.12 -9.55
C VAL A 122 9.17 11.26 -10.24
N LYS A 123 9.62 11.63 -11.44
CA LYS A 123 8.99 12.69 -12.24
C LYS A 123 7.76 12.19 -13.01
N LEU A 124 6.70 13.00 -13.04
CA LEU A 124 5.60 12.87 -14.00
C LEU A 124 5.93 13.67 -15.27
N PHE A 125 5.98 13.01 -16.43
CA PHE A 125 6.29 13.66 -17.71
C PHE A 125 5.04 14.18 -18.40
N PHE A 126 3.99 13.36 -18.51
CA PHE A 126 2.74 13.71 -19.14
C PHE A 126 1.64 12.73 -18.73
N THR A 127 0.39 13.08 -19.05
CA THR A 127 -0.77 12.21 -18.86
C THR A 127 -1.55 12.08 -20.16
N PHE A 128 -2.30 11.00 -20.33
CA PHE A 128 -3.30 10.86 -21.38
C PHE A 128 -4.41 9.93 -20.90
N GLN A 129 -5.48 9.79 -21.68
CA GLN A 129 -6.59 8.92 -21.34
C GLN A 129 -7.26 8.36 -22.59
N ASP A 130 -7.90 7.21 -22.43
CA ASP A 130 -8.87 6.69 -23.39
C ASP A 130 -10.21 6.44 -22.70
N THR A 131 -11.13 5.76 -23.38
CA THR A 131 -12.47 5.46 -22.88
C THR A 131 -12.44 4.66 -21.57
N PHE A 132 -11.43 3.81 -21.35
CA PHE A 132 -11.39 2.85 -20.25
C PHE A 132 -10.37 3.20 -19.16
N SER A 133 -9.28 3.86 -19.53
CA SER A 133 -8.10 3.99 -18.69
C SER A 133 -7.58 5.42 -18.60
N LEU A 134 -7.01 5.73 -17.44
CA LEU A 134 -6.12 6.86 -17.22
C LEU A 134 -4.66 6.41 -17.31
N TYR A 135 -3.81 7.27 -17.88
CA TYR A 135 -2.41 6.99 -18.07
C TYR A 135 -1.55 8.11 -17.48
N MET A 136 -0.57 7.73 -16.66
CA MET A 136 0.50 8.61 -16.18
C MET A 136 1.84 8.09 -16.69
N ALA A 137 2.55 8.90 -17.47
CA ALA A 137 3.90 8.58 -17.91
C ALA A 137 4.91 9.09 -16.88
N LEU A 138 5.43 8.16 -16.09
CA LEU A 138 6.40 8.41 -15.03
C LEU A 138 7.82 8.15 -15.52
N GLU A 139 8.79 8.69 -14.80
CA GLU A 139 10.20 8.38 -14.97
C GLU A 139 10.49 6.88 -14.82
N SER A 140 11.21 6.32 -15.79
CA SER A 140 11.61 4.90 -15.76
C SER A 140 12.87 4.72 -14.92
N CYS A 141 12.76 3.93 -13.85
CA CYS A 141 13.87 3.58 -12.96
C CYS A 141 14.32 2.15 -13.28
N GLU A 142 15.29 2.02 -14.20
CA GLU A 142 15.70 0.70 -14.74
C GLU A 142 16.52 -0.15 -13.75
N GLY A 143 17.01 0.42 -12.64
CA GLY A 143 17.67 -0.31 -11.55
C GLY A 143 16.70 -1.15 -10.69
N GLY A 144 15.39 -0.99 -10.88
CA GLY A 144 14.33 -1.77 -10.23
C GLY A 144 14.03 -1.30 -8.81
N GLU A 145 13.37 -2.16 -8.02
CA GLU A 145 13.02 -1.88 -6.63
C GLU A 145 14.23 -2.11 -5.71
N LEU A 146 14.42 -1.27 -4.69
CA LEU A 146 15.40 -1.51 -3.64
C LEU A 146 15.12 -2.83 -2.90
N PHE A 147 13.84 -3.22 -2.80
CA PHE A 147 13.42 -4.52 -2.26
C PHE A 147 14.13 -5.69 -2.95
N ASP A 148 14.18 -5.67 -4.29
CA ASP A 148 14.83 -6.73 -5.07
C ASP A 148 16.34 -6.76 -4.82
N GLN A 149 16.98 -5.60 -4.67
CA GLN A 149 18.42 -5.52 -4.37
C GLN A 149 18.74 -6.10 -2.98
N ILE A 150 17.94 -5.75 -1.96
CA ILE A 150 18.07 -6.34 -0.61
C ILE A 150 17.90 -7.86 -0.70
N THR A 151 16.87 -8.33 -1.40
CA THR A 151 16.57 -9.76 -1.56
C THR A 151 17.71 -10.50 -2.25
N ARG A 152 18.24 -9.98 -3.37
CA ARG A 152 19.34 -10.61 -4.13
C ARG A 152 20.65 -10.68 -3.33
N LYS A 153 20.97 -9.63 -2.57
CA LYS A 153 22.17 -9.59 -1.71
C LYS A 153 21.98 -10.29 -0.36
N GLY A 154 20.74 -10.67 -0.01
CA GLY A 154 20.35 -11.14 1.31
C GLY A 154 20.26 -10.00 2.34
N ARG A 155 21.23 -9.08 2.36
CA ARG A 155 21.22 -7.81 3.10
C ARG A 155 22.23 -6.85 2.46
N LEU A 156 22.10 -5.57 2.74
CA LEU A 156 23.09 -4.56 2.36
C LEU A 156 24.18 -4.44 3.43
N SER A 157 25.37 -4.02 3.00
CA SER A 157 26.41 -3.54 3.91
C SER A 157 25.98 -2.23 4.56
N GLU A 158 26.64 -1.86 5.66
CA GLU A 158 26.30 -0.63 6.37
C GLU A 158 26.57 0.61 5.52
N ASP A 159 27.61 0.62 4.70
CA ASP A 159 27.95 1.74 3.82
C ASP A 159 26.89 1.92 2.72
N GLU A 160 26.41 0.81 2.14
CA GLU A 160 25.32 0.83 1.16
C GLU A 160 24.00 1.32 1.79
N ALA A 161 23.65 0.80 2.96
CA ALA A 161 22.46 1.20 3.68
C ALA A 161 22.54 2.69 4.10
N ARG A 162 23.72 3.17 4.52
CA ARG A 162 23.97 4.58 4.85
C ARG A 162 23.77 5.48 3.64
N PHE A 163 24.31 5.10 2.48
CA PHE A 163 24.14 5.85 1.24
C PHE A 163 22.66 5.96 0.85
N TYR A 164 21.96 4.83 0.73
CA TYR A 164 20.54 4.85 0.34
C TYR A 164 19.66 5.53 1.38
N SER A 165 19.89 5.32 2.68
CA SER A 165 19.18 6.06 3.72
C SER A 165 19.43 7.56 3.63
N ALA A 166 20.64 8.01 3.32
CA ALA A 166 20.91 9.43 3.14
C ALA A 166 20.08 10.01 1.98
N GLU A 167 19.99 9.31 0.86
CA GLU A 167 19.17 9.76 -0.28
C GLU A 167 17.67 9.78 0.02
N VAL A 168 17.18 8.83 0.82
CA VAL A 168 15.78 8.84 1.27
C VAL A 168 15.54 10.00 2.24
N VAL A 169 16.47 10.28 3.16
CA VAL A 169 16.39 11.41 4.10
C VAL A 169 16.36 12.75 3.35
N ASP A 170 17.21 12.92 2.34
CA ASP A 170 17.24 14.09 1.47
C ASP A 170 15.90 14.30 0.71
N ALA A 171 15.35 13.24 0.12
CA ALA A 171 14.06 13.31 -0.56
C ALA A 171 12.87 13.53 0.39
N LEU A 172 12.88 12.90 1.57
CA LEU A 172 11.82 13.09 2.57
C LEU A 172 11.83 14.49 3.17
N GLU A 173 13.01 15.08 3.40
CA GLU A 173 13.11 16.49 3.83
C GLU A 173 12.42 17.41 2.83
N TYR A 174 12.66 17.21 1.53
CA TYR A 174 11.97 17.95 0.48
C TYR A 174 10.45 17.76 0.52
N ILE A 175 9.97 16.51 0.58
CA ILE A 175 8.53 16.18 0.61
C ILE A 175 7.85 16.81 1.84
N HIS A 176 8.48 16.72 3.01
CA HIS A 176 7.96 17.29 4.26
C HIS A 176 7.97 18.82 4.25
N ASN A 177 9.00 19.44 3.65
CA ASN A 177 9.03 20.90 3.46
C ASN A 177 7.91 21.39 2.53
N MET A 178 7.45 20.58 1.58
CA MET A 178 6.25 20.85 0.77
C MET A 178 4.94 20.65 1.55
N GLY A 179 5.01 20.24 2.81
CA GLY A 179 3.87 19.95 3.68
C GLY A 179 3.13 18.69 3.29
N LEU A 180 3.84 17.68 2.79
CA LEU A 180 3.28 16.39 2.42
C LEU A 180 3.77 15.28 3.35
N ILE A 181 2.90 14.32 3.63
CA ILE A 181 3.25 13.06 4.28
C ILE A 181 3.06 11.95 3.24
N HIS A 182 4.10 11.18 2.95
CA HIS A 182 4.08 10.15 1.90
C HIS A 182 3.19 8.95 2.29
N ARG A 183 3.32 8.48 3.53
CA ARG A 183 2.59 7.37 4.16
C ARG A 183 2.86 5.95 3.63
N ASP A 184 3.63 5.79 2.56
CA ASP A 184 3.99 4.45 2.04
C ASP A 184 5.48 4.30 1.71
N ILE A 185 6.36 4.75 2.63
CA ILE A 185 7.81 4.55 2.49
C ILE A 185 8.16 3.10 2.81
N LYS A 186 8.75 2.40 1.84
CA LYS A 186 9.21 1.00 1.94
C LYS A 186 10.13 0.67 0.76
N PRO A 187 11.00 -0.35 0.84
CA PRO A 187 11.90 -0.76 -0.24
C PRO A 187 11.23 -0.98 -1.61
N GLU A 188 9.96 -1.37 -1.64
CA GLU A 188 9.18 -1.59 -2.87
C GLU A 188 8.83 -0.26 -3.60
N ASN A 189 8.70 0.84 -2.84
CA ASN A 189 8.42 2.18 -3.36
C ASN A 189 9.68 3.06 -3.47
N LEU A 190 10.85 2.49 -3.18
CA LEU A 190 12.15 3.12 -3.38
C LEU A 190 12.78 2.50 -4.62
N LEU A 191 12.71 3.21 -5.73
CA LEU A 191 13.19 2.75 -7.03
C LEU A 191 14.62 3.21 -7.26
N LEU A 192 15.39 2.39 -7.97
CA LEU A 192 16.77 2.68 -8.36
C LEU A 192 16.82 3.08 -9.82
N THR A 193 17.46 4.22 -10.09
CA THR A 193 17.79 4.64 -11.46
C THR A 193 18.80 3.69 -12.10
N SER A 194 19.04 3.83 -13.40
CA SER A 194 20.02 3.00 -14.13
C SER A 194 21.45 3.16 -13.62
N ASP A 195 21.79 4.33 -13.08
CA ASP A 195 23.06 4.62 -12.42
C ASP A 195 23.09 4.25 -10.93
N GLY A 196 21.94 3.93 -10.31
CA GLY A 196 21.85 3.36 -8.96
C GLY A 196 21.44 4.32 -7.84
N HIS A 197 20.96 5.52 -8.16
CA HIS A 197 20.39 6.46 -7.19
C HIS A 197 18.93 6.15 -6.85
N ILE A 198 18.52 6.49 -5.62
CA ILE A 198 17.16 6.27 -5.13
C ILE A 198 16.21 7.40 -5.55
N LYS A 199 15.04 6.98 -6.03
CA LYS A 199 13.85 7.81 -6.25
C LYS A 199 12.65 7.24 -5.50
N ILE A 200 11.97 8.10 -4.74
CA ILE A 200 10.70 7.77 -4.08
C ILE A 200 9.58 7.78 -5.13
N ALA A 201 8.78 6.71 -5.12
CA ALA A 201 7.65 6.49 -6.02
C ALA A 201 6.35 6.21 -5.23
N ASP A 202 5.23 6.17 -5.96
CA ASP A 202 3.87 5.87 -5.49
C ASP A 202 3.30 6.87 -4.46
N PHE A 203 2.81 7.99 -4.98
CA PHE A 203 2.16 9.04 -4.19
C PHE A 203 0.65 8.82 -4.04
N GLY A 204 0.14 7.62 -4.36
CA GLY A 204 -1.29 7.28 -4.24
C GLY A 204 -1.83 7.34 -2.81
N SER A 205 -0.95 7.34 -1.81
CA SER A 205 -1.27 7.39 -0.38
C SER A 205 -0.94 8.73 0.27
N VAL A 206 -0.48 9.73 -0.47
CA VAL A 206 0.00 10.99 0.10
C VAL A 206 -1.10 11.72 0.89
N LYS A 207 -0.72 12.40 1.99
CA LYS A 207 -1.60 13.32 2.73
C LYS A 207 -0.96 14.71 2.81
N PRO A 208 -1.61 15.75 2.23
CA PRO A 208 -1.25 17.14 2.46
C PRO A 208 -1.58 17.58 3.89
N MET A 209 -0.70 18.37 4.50
CA MET A 209 -0.95 19.06 5.78
C MET A 209 -1.71 20.38 5.55
N GLN A 210 -2.27 20.95 6.63
CA GLN A 210 -3.05 22.20 6.56
C GLN A 210 -2.22 23.38 6.03
N ASP A 211 -0.92 23.38 6.28
CA ASP A 211 0.07 24.36 5.85
C ASP A 211 0.84 23.93 4.58
N SER A 212 0.33 22.94 3.83
CA SER A 212 0.97 22.47 2.60
C SER A 212 1.12 23.59 1.57
N GLN A 213 2.31 23.64 0.96
CA GLN A 213 2.60 24.57 -0.14
C GLN A 213 1.91 24.16 -1.45
N ILE A 214 1.38 22.95 -1.50
CA ILE A 214 0.67 22.41 -2.66
C ILE A 214 -0.76 22.88 -2.60
N THR A 215 -1.21 23.51 -3.68
CA THR A 215 -2.60 23.94 -3.80
C THR A 215 -3.48 22.70 -4.01
N VAL A 216 -4.09 22.21 -2.93
CA VAL A 216 -5.01 21.08 -2.95
C VAL A 216 -6.43 21.60 -2.90
N LEU A 217 -7.30 21.06 -3.76
CA LEU A 217 -8.69 21.49 -3.81
C LEU A 217 -9.46 20.95 -2.60
N PRO A 218 -10.45 21.71 -2.07
CA PRO A 218 -11.22 21.34 -0.87
C PRO A 218 -11.85 19.94 -0.90
N ASN A 219 -12.13 19.40 -2.10
CA ASN A 219 -12.82 18.12 -2.30
C ASN A 219 -11.87 16.94 -2.58
N ALA A 220 -10.55 17.16 -2.62
CA ALA A 220 -9.54 16.11 -2.87
C ALA A 220 -8.90 15.59 -1.57
N ALA A 221 -8.87 16.40 -0.52
CA ALA A 221 -8.44 15.98 0.81
C ALA A 221 -9.62 15.32 1.55
N SER A 222 -9.56 14.00 1.72
CA SER A 222 -10.55 13.25 2.51
C SER A 222 -10.59 13.73 3.97
N ASP A 223 -11.79 13.71 4.56
CA ASP A 223 -12.13 14.07 5.94
C ASP A 223 -11.01 13.87 6.98
N ASP A 224 -10.76 14.94 7.74
CA ASP A 224 -9.60 15.12 8.62
C ASP A 224 -9.62 14.29 9.93
N LYS A 225 -10.54 13.33 10.07
CA LYS A 225 -10.88 12.74 11.37
C LYS A 225 -10.23 11.40 11.71
N ALA A 226 -9.54 10.74 10.79
CA ALA A 226 -8.76 9.53 11.10
C ALA A 226 -7.68 9.26 10.05
N CYS A 227 -6.50 8.79 10.47
CA CYS A 227 -5.53 8.23 9.54
C CYS A 227 -6.07 6.91 8.98
N THR A 228 -6.54 6.91 7.73
CA THR A 228 -6.92 5.67 7.05
C THR A 228 -5.69 4.76 6.92
N PHE A 229 -5.84 3.48 7.26
CA PHE A 229 -4.79 2.48 7.07
C PHE A 229 -4.51 2.33 5.56
N VAL A 230 -3.33 2.76 5.14
CA VAL A 230 -2.83 2.59 3.78
C VAL A 230 -1.35 2.20 3.89
N GLY A 231 -0.93 1.19 3.12
CA GLY A 231 0.45 0.69 3.11
C GLY A 231 0.58 -0.77 3.54
N THR A 232 1.82 -1.27 3.54
CA THR A 232 2.16 -2.63 3.97
C THR A 232 2.21 -2.68 5.51
N ALA A 233 1.47 -3.60 6.13
CA ALA A 233 1.29 -3.69 7.60
C ALA A 233 2.59 -3.56 8.43
N ALA A 234 3.70 -4.09 7.92
CA ALA A 234 5.01 -4.09 8.57
C ALA A 234 5.66 -2.70 8.76
N TYR A 235 5.22 -1.68 8.01
CA TYR A 235 5.79 -0.33 8.03
C TYR A 235 4.86 0.68 8.71
N VAL A 236 3.69 0.23 9.15
CA VAL A 236 2.68 1.10 9.76
C VAL A 236 3.11 1.45 11.19
N PRO A 237 3.16 2.74 11.55
CA PRO A 237 3.56 3.15 12.88
C PRO A 237 2.42 2.94 13.90
N PRO A 238 2.73 2.76 15.19
CA PRO A 238 1.75 2.41 16.23
C PRO A 238 0.64 3.46 16.39
N GLU A 239 0.92 4.75 16.20
CA GLU A 239 -0.08 5.81 16.32
C GLU A 239 -1.17 5.76 15.23
N VAL A 240 -0.86 5.20 14.06
CA VAL A 240 -1.86 4.98 12.99
C VAL A 240 -2.83 3.87 13.39
N LEU A 241 -2.35 2.84 14.08
CA LEU A 241 -3.21 1.77 14.63
C LEU A 241 -4.16 2.31 15.71
N ASN A 242 -3.76 3.37 16.41
CA ASN A 242 -4.57 4.06 17.41
C ASN A 242 -5.43 5.20 16.82
N SER A 243 -5.57 5.27 15.50
CA SER A 243 -6.34 6.32 14.80
C SER A 243 -5.89 7.75 15.09
N SER A 244 -4.62 7.95 15.45
CA SER A 244 -4.06 9.29 15.63
C SER A 244 -3.92 10.00 14.27
N PRO A 245 -3.91 11.35 14.25
CA PRO A 245 -3.64 12.10 13.02
C PRO A 245 -2.28 11.74 12.42
N ALA A 246 -2.21 11.72 11.08
CA ALA A 246 -0.95 11.52 10.40
C ALA A 246 0.00 12.71 10.63
N THR A 247 1.28 12.43 10.81
CA THR A 247 2.36 13.41 10.99
C THR A 247 3.56 13.02 10.15
N PHE A 248 4.51 13.94 9.96
CA PHE A 248 5.83 13.62 9.36
C PHE A 248 6.55 12.47 10.08
N GLY A 249 6.28 12.28 11.36
CA GLY A 249 6.80 11.15 12.14
C GLY A 249 6.44 9.79 11.55
N ASN A 250 5.33 9.65 10.81
CA ASN A 250 4.94 8.37 10.21
C ASN A 250 5.95 7.91 9.14
N ASP A 251 6.41 8.82 8.28
CA ASP A 251 7.41 8.50 7.25
C ASP A 251 8.77 8.18 7.88
N LEU A 252 9.11 8.83 9.00
CA LEU A 252 10.36 8.58 9.73
C LEU A 252 10.38 7.24 10.44
N TRP A 253 9.23 6.77 10.95
CA TRP A 253 9.08 5.38 11.41
C TRP A 253 9.33 4.40 10.26
N ALA A 254 8.69 4.64 9.11
CA ALA A 254 8.82 3.80 7.93
C ALA A 254 10.27 3.79 7.39
N LEU A 255 11.00 4.91 7.48
CA LEU A 255 12.44 4.99 7.25
C LEU A 255 13.22 4.08 8.22
N GLY A 256 12.87 4.07 9.51
CA GLY A 256 13.46 3.17 10.51
C GLY A 256 13.27 1.70 10.16
N CYS A 257 12.05 1.32 9.74
CA CYS A 257 11.78 -0.04 9.26
C CYS A 257 12.57 -0.40 8.00
N THR A 258 12.65 0.54 7.05
CA THR A 258 13.40 0.39 5.79
C THR A 258 14.90 0.20 6.06
N LEU A 259 15.50 1.02 6.94
CA LEU A 259 16.90 0.89 7.32
C LEU A 259 17.19 -0.44 8.01
N TYR A 260 16.33 -0.87 8.94
CA TYR A 260 16.45 -2.19 9.56
C TYR A 260 16.42 -3.31 8.50
N GLN A 261 15.51 -3.22 7.53
CA GLN A 261 15.38 -4.24 6.49
C GLN A 261 16.58 -4.24 5.54
N MET A 262 17.15 -3.08 5.20
CA MET A 262 18.41 -3.02 4.45
C MET A 262 19.54 -3.77 5.17
N LEU A 263 19.69 -3.56 6.47
CA LEU A 263 20.81 -4.11 7.26
C LEU A 263 20.61 -5.58 7.68
N SER A 264 19.38 -6.06 7.77
CA SER A 264 19.07 -7.43 8.22
C SER A 264 18.57 -8.35 7.11
N GLY A 265 18.08 -7.81 5.99
CA GLY A 265 17.42 -8.56 4.93
C GLY A 265 15.92 -8.80 5.14
N THR A 266 15.39 -8.47 6.32
CA THR A 266 14.00 -8.75 6.69
C THR A 266 13.37 -7.58 7.44
N SER A 267 12.06 -7.38 7.31
CA SER A 267 11.34 -6.39 8.10
C SER A 267 11.56 -6.57 9.61
N PRO A 268 11.66 -5.48 10.41
CA PRO A 268 11.73 -5.57 11.87
C PRO A 268 10.50 -6.25 12.48
N PHE A 269 9.33 -6.05 11.87
CA PHE A 269 8.07 -6.64 12.29
C PHE A 269 7.58 -7.60 11.22
N LYS A 270 7.63 -8.90 11.53
CA LYS A 270 7.18 -9.97 10.64
C LYS A 270 6.53 -11.08 11.45
N ASP A 271 5.41 -11.57 10.95
CA ASP A 271 4.70 -12.71 11.51
C ASP A 271 3.77 -13.33 10.45
N ALA A 272 3.06 -14.40 10.81
CA ALA A 272 2.17 -15.14 9.92
C ALA A 272 0.87 -14.39 9.54
N SER A 273 0.52 -13.31 10.25
CA SER A 273 -0.64 -12.48 9.94
C SER A 273 -0.39 -11.01 10.27
N GLU A 274 -1.11 -10.11 9.59
CA GLU A 274 -1.04 -8.67 9.86
C GLU A 274 -1.41 -8.34 11.31
N TRP A 275 -2.38 -9.04 11.89
CA TRP A 275 -2.74 -8.86 13.29
C TRP A 275 -1.56 -9.15 14.23
N LEU A 276 -0.82 -10.24 14.00
CA LEU A 276 0.37 -10.56 14.79
C LEU A 276 1.48 -9.53 14.55
N ILE A 277 1.66 -9.06 13.31
CA ILE A 277 2.56 -7.96 12.99
C ILE A 277 2.20 -6.70 13.79
N PHE A 278 0.91 -6.33 13.87
CA PHE A 278 0.44 -5.20 14.66
C PHE A 278 0.71 -5.38 16.15
N GLN A 279 0.51 -6.58 16.70
CA GLN A 279 0.87 -6.85 18.10
C GLN A 279 2.36 -6.61 18.35
N ARG A 280 3.25 -7.03 17.42
CA ARG A 280 4.69 -6.79 17.53
C ARG A 280 5.07 -5.32 17.39
N ILE A 281 4.37 -4.57 16.51
CA ILE A 281 4.53 -3.12 16.36
C ILE A 281 4.16 -2.40 17.66
N ILE A 282 2.99 -2.71 18.23
CA ILE A 282 2.51 -2.13 19.49
C ILE A 282 3.47 -2.45 20.64
N ALA A 283 3.94 -3.71 20.71
CA ALA A 283 4.88 -4.15 21.72
C ALA A 283 6.33 -3.67 21.49
N ARG A 284 6.64 -3.11 20.30
CA ARG A 284 8.00 -2.76 19.85
C ARG A 284 8.98 -3.94 19.97
N ASP A 285 8.49 -5.15 19.72
CA ASP A 285 9.26 -6.38 19.84
C ASP A 285 10.18 -6.59 18.64
N ILE A 286 11.37 -5.98 18.72
CA ILE A 286 12.44 -6.05 17.72
C ILE A 286 13.66 -6.72 18.33
N LYS A 287 14.34 -7.55 17.52
CA LYS A 287 15.61 -8.18 17.89
C LYS A 287 16.69 -7.76 16.91
N PHE A 288 17.66 -6.97 17.37
CA PHE A 288 18.77 -6.55 16.53
C PHE A 288 19.77 -7.69 16.32
N PRO A 289 20.15 -8.01 15.07
CA PRO A 289 21.26 -8.91 14.79
C PRO A 289 22.59 -8.42 15.37
N ASN A 290 23.48 -9.35 15.71
CA ASN A 290 24.77 -9.06 16.34
C ASN A 290 25.68 -8.17 15.47
N HIS A 291 25.53 -8.22 14.15
CA HIS A 291 26.36 -7.46 13.21
C HIS A 291 25.95 -5.99 13.02
N PHE A 292 24.88 -5.53 13.66
CA PHE A 292 24.51 -4.11 13.62
C PHE A 292 25.49 -3.30 14.48
N SER A 293 26.03 -2.22 13.93
CA SER A 293 26.81 -1.25 14.71
C SER A 293 25.95 -0.54 15.75
N GLU A 294 26.59 -0.01 16.79
CA GLU A 294 25.93 0.80 17.80
C GLU A 294 25.23 2.02 17.19
N ALA A 295 25.85 2.66 16.20
CA ALA A 295 25.28 3.80 15.50
C ALA A 295 24.02 3.43 14.69
N ALA A 296 24.00 2.27 14.02
CA ALA A 296 22.82 1.79 13.32
C ALA A 296 21.69 1.44 14.30
N ARG A 297 22.00 0.77 15.41
CA ARG A 297 21.02 0.44 16.46
C ARG A 297 20.42 1.69 17.07
N ASP A 298 21.24 2.67 17.46
CA ASP A 298 20.78 3.94 18.06
C ASP A 298 19.87 4.72 17.09
N LEU A 299 20.20 4.75 15.79
CA LEU A 299 19.34 5.43 14.81
C LEU A 299 17.97 4.76 14.68
N ILE A 300 17.95 3.44 14.49
CA ILE A 300 16.70 2.68 14.33
C ILE A 300 15.87 2.76 15.61
N ASP A 301 16.51 2.65 16.77
CA ASP A 301 15.87 2.78 18.07
C ASP A 301 15.14 4.11 18.22
N ARG A 302 15.77 5.22 17.83
CA ARG A 302 15.17 6.56 17.88
C ARG A 302 14.05 6.76 16.87
N LEU A 303 14.22 6.26 15.64
CA LEU A 303 13.18 6.34 14.60
C LEU A 303 11.95 5.49 14.94
N LEU A 304 12.16 4.33 15.58
CA LEU A 304 11.09 3.42 16.03
C LEU A 304 10.67 3.64 17.50
N SER A 305 11.22 4.67 18.15
CA SER A 305 10.92 5.04 19.54
C SER A 305 10.90 3.85 20.50
N LEU A 306 11.87 2.93 20.37
CA LEU A 306 11.87 1.67 21.15
C LEU A 306 12.19 1.93 22.61
N LEU A 307 13.08 2.88 22.91
CA LEU A 307 13.32 3.35 24.27
C LEU A 307 12.10 4.14 24.79
N ILE A 308 11.33 3.50 25.66
CA ILE A 308 10.45 4.20 26.60
C ILE A 308 11.37 4.95 27.55
N ARG A 309 11.57 6.24 27.31
CA ARG A 309 12.17 7.08 28.35
C ARG A 309 11.11 7.22 29.44
N GLU A 310 11.46 6.86 30.67
CA GLU A 310 10.69 7.28 31.85
C GLU A 310 10.79 8.82 31.95
N THR A 311 10.05 9.52 31.11
CA THR A 311 9.92 10.97 31.23
C THR A 311 9.02 11.19 32.43
N GLN A 312 9.64 11.40 33.59
CA GLN A 312 9.14 12.05 34.81
C GLN A 312 7.63 11.84 35.08
N VAL A 313 7.35 11.04 36.10
CA VAL A 313 6.05 10.91 36.79
C VAL A 313 5.40 12.29 36.95
N LEU A 314 4.50 12.65 36.03
CA LEU A 314 3.47 13.63 36.31
C LEU A 314 2.47 12.93 37.23
N SER A 315 2.10 13.63 38.31
CA SER A 315 1.42 13.13 39.51
C SER A 315 -0.01 12.60 39.33
N SER A 316 -0.34 11.95 38.21
CA SER A 316 -1.68 11.43 37.90
C SER A 316 -1.78 9.90 37.72
N GLY A 317 -0.70 9.15 37.93
CA GLY A 317 -0.77 7.69 38.07
C GLY A 317 -1.14 6.89 36.81
N THR A 318 -1.20 7.52 35.64
CA THR A 318 -1.38 6.82 34.36
C THR A 318 -0.03 6.64 33.67
N LEU A 319 0.42 5.39 33.47
CA LEU A 319 1.49 5.09 32.52
C LEU A 319 1.00 5.47 31.10
N SER A 320 1.21 6.71 30.68
CA SER A 320 1.18 7.03 29.26
C SER A 320 2.52 6.61 28.68
N GLN A 321 2.54 5.54 27.88
CA GLN A 321 3.71 5.14 27.13
C GLN A 321 4.07 6.29 26.19
N ASP A 322 5.14 7.02 26.51
CA ASP A 322 5.59 8.23 25.83
C ASP A 322 5.99 7.86 24.39
N THR A 323 5.02 7.98 23.47
CA THR A 323 5.05 7.49 22.08
C THR A 323 4.79 8.64 21.12
N ASP A 324 5.28 9.83 21.46
CA ASP A 324 5.04 11.02 20.67
C ASP A 324 5.81 10.94 19.32
N PRO A 325 5.12 10.87 18.17
CA PRO A 325 5.77 10.83 16.85
C PRO A 325 6.65 12.06 16.58
N SER A 326 6.39 13.19 17.25
CA SER A 326 7.15 14.44 17.10
C SER A 326 8.58 14.32 17.63
N ARG A 327 8.86 13.33 18.48
CA ARG A 327 10.19 13.10 19.08
C ARG A 327 11.12 12.28 18.19
N ARG A 328 10.60 11.71 17.10
CA ARG A 328 11.44 10.98 16.11
C ARG A 328 12.41 11.98 15.46
N PRO A 329 13.70 11.64 15.32
CA PRO A 329 14.66 12.51 14.63
C PRO A 329 14.15 12.88 13.23
N GLY A 330 14.05 14.16 12.93
CA GLY A 330 13.43 14.67 11.69
C GLY A 330 12.05 15.33 11.88
N ALA A 331 11.25 14.90 12.87
CA ALA A 331 9.90 15.43 13.10
C ALA A 331 9.82 16.54 14.16
N GLY A 332 10.84 16.64 15.03
CA GLY A 332 10.88 17.62 16.11
C GLY A 332 11.29 19.03 15.65
N SER A 333 11.45 19.94 16.61
CA SER A 333 11.82 21.34 16.34
C SER A 333 13.19 21.52 15.64
N GLU A 334 14.13 20.60 15.86
CA GLU A 334 15.41 20.58 15.13
C GLU A 334 15.30 20.01 13.70
N GLY A 335 14.15 19.45 13.34
CA GLY A 335 13.84 18.89 12.04
C GLY A 335 14.89 17.89 11.54
N TYR A 336 15.09 17.88 10.23
CA TYR A 336 16.05 17.00 9.55
C TYR A 336 17.51 17.25 9.90
N ALA A 337 17.86 18.44 10.43
CA ALA A 337 19.23 18.72 10.85
C ALA A 337 19.67 17.79 11.99
N SER A 338 18.75 17.44 12.91
CA SER A 338 19.03 16.46 13.97
C SER A 338 19.31 15.05 13.40
N LEU A 339 18.52 14.62 12.43
CA LEU A 339 18.65 13.33 11.76
C LEU A 339 19.95 13.24 10.95
N LYS A 340 20.27 14.28 10.18
CA LYS A 340 21.49 14.36 9.34
C LYS A 340 22.80 14.37 10.15
N ARG A 341 22.76 14.87 11.39
CA ARG A 341 23.93 14.87 12.31
C ARG A 341 24.12 13.56 13.07
N HIS A 342 23.20 12.60 12.95
CA HIS A 342 23.29 11.35 13.66
C HIS A 342 24.60 10.59 13.32
N PRO A 343 25.29 9.95 14.29
CA PRO A 343 26.56 9.25 14.05
C PRO A 343 26.54 8.23 12.91
N PHE A 344 25.38 7.60 12.67
CA PHE A 344 25.19 6.68 11.54
C PHE A 344 25.49 7.33 10.18
N PHE A 345 25.21 8.63 10.01
CA PHE A 345 25.46 9.38 8.78
C PHE A 345 26.81 10.11 8.77
N LYS A 346 27.74 9.75 9.69
CA LYS A 346 29.08 10.32 9.70
C LYS A 346 29.77 10.10 8.35
N GLY A 347 30.27 11.17 7.75
CA GLY A 347 30.95 11.15 6.46
C GLY A 347 30.05 11.35 5.24
N VAL A 348 28.73 11.46 5.41
CA VAL A 348 27.82 11.80 4.30
C VAL A 348 28.00 13.27 3.91
N ASP A 349 28.38 13.52 2.66
CA ASP A 349 28.32 14.86 2.06
C ASP A 349 26.90 15.14 1.55
N TRP A 350 26.08 15.73 2.41
CA TRP A 350 24.69 16.10 2.13
C TRP A 350 24.54 17.12 0.99
N LYS A 351 25.55 17.93 0.70
CA LYS A 351 25.45 18.97 -0.34
C LYS A 351 25.62 18.38 -1.74
N ASN A 352 26.52 17.40 -1.88
CA ASN A 352 26.82 16.76 -3.15
C ASN A 352 26.33 15.31 -3.21
N LEU A 353 25.40 14.93 -2.34
CA LEU A 353 24.92 13.54 -2.20
C LEU A 353 24.50 12.92 -3.53
N ARG A 354 23.73 13.68 -4.33
CA ARG A 354 23.22 13.26 -5.65
C ARG A 354 24.27 13.24 -6.76
N SER A 355 25.50 13.66 -6.48
CA SER A 355 26.63 13.62 -7.41
C SER A 355 27.68 12.59 -7.00
N GLN A 356 27.52 11.94 -5.85
CA GLN A 356 28.39 10.86 -5.40
C GLN A 356 28.10 9.57 -6.18
N THR A 357 29.12 8.72 -6.33
CA THR A 357 28.92 7.41 -6.96
C THR A 357 28.08 6.51 -6.06
N PRO A 358 26.91 6.02 -6.53
CA PRO A 358 26.07 5.13 -5.74
C PRO A 358 26.66 3.72 -5.66
N PRO A 359 26.18 2.90 -4.72
CA PRO A 359 26.58 1.51 -4.64
C PRO A 359 26.32 0.70 -5.91
N LYS A 360 27.19 -0.28 -6.17
CA LYS A 360 27.01 -1.19 -7.31
C LYS A 360 25.77 -2.06 -7.11
N LEU A 361 24.87 -2.02 -8.09
CA LEU A 361 23.69 -2.88 -8.16
C LEU A 361 24.10 -4.35 -8.30
N ALA A 362 23.34 -5.25 -7.68
CA ALA A 362 23.49 -6.68 -7.94
C ALA A 362 23.01 -6.99 -9.37
N PRO A 363 23.73 -7.84 -10.11
CA PRO A 363 23.36 -8.19 -11.48
C PRO A 363 21.98 -8.84 -11.53
N ASP A 364 21.20 -8.52 -12.57
CA ASP A 364 19.90 -9.15 -12.80
C ASP A 364 20.14 -10.58 -13.31
N PRO A 365 19.61 -11.63 -12.65
CA PRO A 365 19.76 -13.01 -13.12
C PRO A 365 19.20 -13.24 -14.53
N SER A 366 18.26 -12.42 -15.00
CA SER A 366 17.71 -12.52 -16.37
C SER A 366 18.64 -12.00 -17.47
N SER A 367 19.73 -11.32 -17.12
CA SER A 367 20.71 -10.78 -18.09
C SER A 367 21.76 -11.79 -18.56
N GLN A 368 21.81 -12.99 -17.97
CA GLN A 368 22.78 -14.04 -18.34
C GLN A 368 22.29 -15.04 -19.41
N THR A 369 21.05 -14.92 -19.89
CA THR A 369 20.50 -15.74 -20.98
C THR A 369 20.24 -14.90 -22.21
N ALA A 370 21.28 -14.39 -22.85
CA ALA A 370 21.21 -13.82 -24.19
C ALA A 370 22.26 -14.51 -25.09
N SER A 371 21.96 -15.74 -25.50
CA SER A 371 22.55 -16.34 -26.69
C SER A 371 21.70 -15.96 -27.91
N PRO A 372 22.31 -15.71 -29.10
CA PRO A 372 21.59 -15.18 -30.25
C PRO A 372 20.87 -16.26 -31.04
N GLU A 373 19.74 -15.85 -31.63
CA GLU A 373 19.02 -16.41 -32.80
C GLU A 373 17.65 -17.09 -32.61
N ARG A 374 16.66 -16.48 -33.28
CA ARG A 374 15.42 -16.99 -33.93
C ARG A 374 14.38 -17.68 -33.01
N ASP A 375 13.11 -17.33 -32.98
CA ASP A 375 12.20 -17.03 -34.10
C ASP A 375 10.98 -16.20 -33.63
N GLY A 376 10.35 -15.47 -34.55
CA GLY A 376 9.25 -14.53 -34.26
C GLY A 376 7.87 -15.17 -34.01
N SER A 377 7.09 -14.55 -33.13
CA SER A 377 5.62 -14.64 -33.09
C SER A 377 5.04 -13.43 -32.33
N PRO A 378 4.16 -12.60 -32.92
CA PRO A 378 3.57 -11.44 -32.24
C PRO A 378 2.43 -11.89 -31.32
N TRP A 379 2.50 -11.53 -30.03
CA TRP A 379 1.43 -11.79 -29.07
C TRP A 379 0.24 -10.85 -29.33
N ASN A 380 -0.84 -11.39 -29.89
CA ASN A 380 -2.13 -10.72 -30.00
C ASN A 380 -2.81 -10.63 -28.63
N LEU A 381 -3.14 -9.41 -28.21
CA LEU A 381 -4.05 -9.14 -27.10
C LEU A 381 -5.49 -9.20 -27.61
N THR A 382 -6.25 -10.22 -27.21
CA THR A 382 -7.71 -10.20 -27.22
C THR A 382 -8.24 -10.65 -25.86
N HIS A 383 -8.98 -9.74 -25.23
CA HIS A 383 -10.04 -9.96 -24.24
C HIS A 383 -9.77 -10.80 -22.98
N VAL A 384 -9.89 -10.10 -21.85
CA VAL A 384 -10.10 -10.62 -20.50
C VAL A 384 -11.48 -11.27 -20.40
N GLY A 385 -11.52 -12.53 -19.95
CA GLY A 385 -12.75 -13.18 -19.45
C GLY A 385 -12.88 -14.65 -19.85
N ASP A 386 -12.45 -15.58 -18.99
CA ASP A 386 -13.30 -16.62 -18.36
C ASP A 386 -12.45 -17.71 -17.70
N ALA A 387 -12.91 -18.16 -16.53
CA ALA A 387 -12.31 -19.26 -15.79
C ALA A 387 -12.83 -20.61 -16.30
N SER A 388 -11.96 -21.61 -16.46
CA SER A 388 -12.39 -23.00 -16.35
C SER A 388 -11.31 -23.89 -15.72
N VAL A 389 -11.78 -24.60 -14.70
CA VAL A 389 -11.14 -25.67 -13.96
C VAL A 389 -11.08 -26.90 -14.86
N MET A 390 -9.91 -27.54 -14.97
CA MET A 390 -9.79 -28.92 -15.44
C MET A 390 -9.04 -29.75 -14.41
N GLN A 391 -9.73 -30.77 -13.91
CA GLN A 391 -9.25 -31.85 -13.07
C GLN A 391 -8.30 -32.74 -13.87
N ASN A 392 -7.28 -33.30 -13.21
CA ASN A 392 -6.79 -34.62 -13.58
C ASN A 392 -6.26 -35.35 -12.33
N ASP A 393 -6.82 -36.52 -12.06
CA ASP A 393 -6.46 -37.46 -11.00
C ASP A 393 -5.32 -38.39 -11.43
N GLY A 394 -4.54 -38.91 -10.46
CA GLY A 394 -3.95 -40.26 -10.58
C GLY A 394 -2.47 -40.48 -10.24
N HIS A 395 -2.20 -40.74 -8.94
CA HIS A 395 -1.25 -41.69 -8.35
C HIS A 395 0.28 -41.71 -8.63
N GLY A 396 1.05 -41.51 -7.55
CA GLY A 396 1.95 -42.55 -6.97
C GLY A 396 3.47 -42.42 -7.20
N GLY A 397 4.22 -42.08 -6.14
CA GLY A 397 5.68 -42.33 -6.08
C GLY A 397 6.44 -41.45 -5.08
N LEU A 398 6.80 -42.03 -3.92
CA LEU A 398 7.72 -41.44 -2.95
C LEU A 398 9.14 -41.34 -3.50
N SER A 399 9.74 -40.14 -3.45
CA SER A 399 11.19 -39.96 -3.38
C SER A 399 11.52 -38.61 -2.75
N SER A 400 12.32 -38.67 -1.69
CA SER A 400 12.90 -37.56 -0.96
C SER A 400 13.92 -36.80 -1.82
N THR A 401 13.72 -35.51 -2.04
CA THR A 401 14.82 -34.56 -2.28
C THR A 401 14.47 -33.19 -1.73
N SER A 402 15.46 -32.57 -1.11
CA SER A 402 15.48 -31.23 -0.53
C SER A 402 15.23 -30.16 -1.58
N GLU A 403 14.12 -29.44 -1.47
CA GLU A 403 13.84 -28.28 -2.32
C GLU A 403 14.09 -26.96 -1.61
N SER A 404 14.90 -26.17 -2.28
CA SER A 404 15.30 -24.79 -2.06
C SER A 404 14.13 -23.86 -1.75
N SER A 405 14.33 -23.00 -0.75
CA SER A 405 13.46 -21.87 -0.41
C SER A 405 13.41 -20.87 -1.57
N GLY A 406 12.42 -21.03 -2.44
CA GLY A 406 12.08 -20.11 -3.53
C GLY A 406 10.78 -19.35 -3.25
N SER A 407 10.89 -18.02 -3.25
CA SER A 407 9.85 -17.06 -3.62
C SER A 407 8.48 -17.16 -2.92
N ILE A 408 8.35 -16.50 -1.76
CA ILE A 408 7.02 -16.16 -1.19
C ILE A 408 6.62 -14.76 -1.66
N THR A 409 5.88 -14.78 -2.77
CA THR A 409 4.60 -14.09 -3.00
C THR A 409 4.47 -12.61 -2.59
N ARG A 410 4.46 -11.74 -3.61
CA ARG A 410 3.71 -10.47 -3.65
C ARG A 410 2.25 -10.76 -3.25
N LEU A 411 1.93 -10.53 -1.99
CA LEU A 411 0.57 -10.64 -1.48
C LEU A 411 -0.08 -9.26 -1.55
N ALA A 412 -1.15 -9.23 -2.34
CA ALA A 412 -2.05 -8.11 -2.53
C ALA A 412 -2.35 -7.40 -1.21
N SER A 413 -2.16 -6.08 -1.25
CA SER A 413 -2.61 -5.10 -0.28
C SER A 413 -4.02 -5.45 0.16
N ILE A 414 -4.19 -5.77 1.44
CA ILE A 414 -5.51 -5.97 2.01
C ILE A 414 -6.29 -4.66 1.89
N ASP A 415 -7.54 -4.79 1.44
CA ASP A 415 -8.56 -3.75 1.46
C ASP A 415 -8.41 -2.90 2.71
N SER A 416 -8.04 -1.63 2.48
CA SER A 416 -8.22 -0.48 3.36
C SER A 416 -9.25 -0.78 4.44
N PHE A 417 -8.84 -0.70 5.71
CA PHE A 417 -9.74 -0.80 6.86
C PHE A 417 -10.87 0.22 6.66
N ASP A 418 -11.99 -0.26 6.14
CA ASP A 418 -13.04 0.59 5.58
C ASP A 418 -13.79 1.23 6.76
N SER A 419 -13.70 2.56 6.88
CA SER A 419 -14.30 3.35 7.97
C SER A 419 -15.80 3.08 8.12
N ARG A 420 -16.45 2.57 7.07
CA ARG A 420 -17.85 2.12 7.06
C ARG A 420 -18.18 1.06 8.12
N TRP A 421 -17.23 0.29 8.64
CA TRP A 421 -17.50 -0.75 9.65
C TRP A 421 -17.49 -0.21 11.08
N GLN A 422 -16.95 0.99 11.31
CA GLN A 422 -16.90 1.62 12.64
C GLN A 422 -18.29 1.82 13.25
N GLN A 423 -19.32 2.04 12.41
CA GLN A 423 -20.71 2.20 12.85
C GLN A 423 -21.28 0.96 13.58
N PHE A 424 -20.61 -0.19 13.52
CA PHE A 424 -21.04 -1.42 14.18
C PHE A 424 -20.33 -1.68 15.52
N LEU A 425 -19.32 -0.86 15.85
CA LEU A 425 -18.51 -0.97 17.05
C LEU A 425 -19.07 -0.10 18.18
N GLU A 426 -18.95 -0.57 19.41
CA GLU A 426 -19.24 0.23 20.61
C GLU A 426 -18.07 1.21 20.91
N PRO A 427 -18.30 2.27 21.71
CA PRO A 427 -17.22 3.12 22.19
C PRO A 427 -16.10 2.30 22.87
N GLY A 428 -14.85 2.52 22.47
CA GLY A 428 -13.68 1.78 22.94
C GLY A 428 -13.49 0.38 22.35
N GLU A 429 -14.38 -0.05 21.45
CA GLU A 429 -14.26 -1.31 20.72
C GLU A 429 -13.47 -1.11 19.43
N SER A 430 -12.51 -1.98 19.15
CA SER A 430 -11.67 -1.97 17.96
C SER A 430 -11.71 -3.33 17.26
N VAL A 431 -11.50 -3.35 15.95
CA VAL A 431 -11.51 -4.60 15.17
C VAL A 431 -10.16 -5.29 15.30
N LEU A 432 -10.16 -6.57 15.69
CA LEU A 432 -8.98 -7.42 15.67
C LEU A 432 -8.82 -8.17 14.35
N MET A 433 -9.92 -8.61 13.74
CA MET A 433 -9.88 -9.35 12.48
C MET A 433 -11.12 -9.10 11.65
N ILE A 434 -10.93 -8.92 10.34
CA ILE A 434 -12.03 -8.67 9.41
C ILE A 434 -11.82 -9.41 8.08
N SER A 435 -12.87 -10.04 7.57
CA SER A 435 -12.83 -10.77 6.30
C SER A 435 -14.20 -10.81 5.63
N ALA A 436 -14.23 -10.65 4.31
CA ALA A 436 -15.39 -11.04 3.52
C ALA A 436 -15.38 -12.57 3.40
N VAL A 437 -16.34 -13.22 4.05
CA VAL A 437 -16.46 -14.68 4.10
C VAL A 437 -17.79 -15.13 3.51
N LYS A 438 -17.86 -16.38 3.06
CA LYS A 438 -19.15 -17.00 2.79
C LYS A 438 -19.66 -17.67 4.05
N LYS A 439 -20.83 -17.26 4.50
CA LYS A 439 -21.58 -17.98 5.53
C LYS A 439 -22.36 -19.11 4.87
N LEU A 440 -22.04 -20.33 5.25
CA LEU A 440 -22.64 -21.54 4.69
C LEU A 440 -23.93 -21.88 5.45
N GLN A 441 -25.02 -22.10 4.71
CA GLN A 441 -26.29 -22.63 5.18
C GLN A 441 -26.53 -23.98 4.47
N LYS A 442 -27.46 -24.81 4.98
CA LYS A 442 -27.66 -26.21 4.54
C LYS A 442 -27.71 -26.41 3.01
N ILE A 443 -28.16 -25.41 2.25
CA ILE A 443 -28.34 -25.51 0.79
C ILE A 443 -27.86 -24.24 0.04
N THR A 444 -27.46 -23.18 0.75
CA THR A 444 -27.07 -21.90 0.14
C THR A 444 -25.91 -21.27 0.89
N SER A 445 -25.16 -20.40 0.23
CA SER A 445 -24.14 -19.57 0.89
C SER A 445 -24.46 -18.10 0.69
N LYS A 446 -24.10 -17.26 1.68
CA LYS A 446 -24.24 -15.81 1.59
C LYS A 446 -22.92 -15.14 1.91
N LYS A 447 -22.51 -14.18 1.09
CA LYS A 447 -21.36 -13.33 1.38
C LYS A 447 -21.69 -12.42 2.56
N VAL A 448 -20.84 -12.41 3.57
CA VAL A 448 -20.94 -11.56 4.76
C VAL A 448 -19.59 -10.96 5.09
N GLN A 449 -19.58 -9.78 5.70
CA GLN A 449 -18.39 -9.24 6.34
C GLN A 449 -18.33 -9.78 7.76
N LEU A 450 -17.34 -10.60 8.10
CA LEU A 450 -17.11 -11.10 9.44
C LEU A 450 -16.10 -10.19 10.15
N ILE A 451 -16.41 -9.75 11.37
CA ILE A 451 -15.68 -8.75 12.14
C ILE A 451 -15.51 -9.28 13.57
N LEU A 452 -14.29 -9.57 13.99
CA LEU A 452 -13.91 -9.86 15.37
C LEU A 452 -13.39 -8.59 16.03
N THR A 453 -13.82 -8.31 17.26
CA THR A 453 -13.41 -7.12 17.99
C THR A 453 -12.45 -7.44 19.13
N ASN A 454 -11.90 -6.40 19.77
CA ASN A 454 -11.05 -6.51 20.96
C ASN A 454 -11.82 -6.90 22.23
N LYS A 455 -13.15 -6.86 22.16
CA LYS A 455 -14.08 -7.44 23.14
C LYS A 455 -14.45 -8.87 22.69
N PRO A 456 -15.02 -9.74 23.55
CA PRO A 456 -15.46 -11.08 23.18
C PRO A 456 -16.74 -11.04 22.32
N ARG A 457 -16.62 -10.42 21.15
CA ARG A 457 -17.72 -10.12 20.23
C ARG A 457 -17.29 -10.33 18.78
N LEU A 458 -18.13 -11.06 18.06
CA LEU A 458 -17.99 -11.34 16.63
C LEU A 458 -19.26 -10.90 15.91
N ILE A 459 -19.13 -10.05 14.90
CA ILE A 459 -20.25 -9.46 14.16
C ILE A 459 -20.16 -9.97 12.72
N TYR A 460 -21.30 -10.36 12.13
CA TYR A 460 -21.36 -10.57 10.69
C TYR A 460 -22.42 -9.68 10.03
N VAL A 461 -21.95 -8.88 9.07
CA VAL A 461 -22.70 -7.81 8.42
C VAL A 461 -22.97 -8.17 6.97
N ASP A 462 -24.11 -7.73 6.44
CA ASP A 462 -24.38 -7.74 5.01
C ASP A 462 -23.65 -6.56 4.37
N PRO A 463 -22.60 -6.79 3.58
CA PRO A 463 -21.73 -5.72 3.13
C PRO A 463 -22.42 -4.76 2.15
N SER A 464 -23.41 -5.25 1.40
CA SER A 464 -24.16 -4.43 0.44
C SER A 464 -25.19 -3.54 1.12
N LYS A 465 -25.83 -4.03 2.19
CA LYS A 465 -26.90 -3.30 2.90
C LYS A 465 -26.41 -2.53 4.12
N LEU A 466 -25.18 -2.76 4.58
CA LEU A 466 -24.65 -2.21 5.84
C LEU A 466 -25.55 -2.51 7.05
N VAL A 467 -26.11 -3.74 7.10
CA VAL A 467 -26.98 -4.18 8.20
C VAL A 467 -26.37 -5.39 8.90
N VAL A 468 -26.33 -5.34 10.24
CA VAL A 468 -25.92 -6.47 11.08
C VAL A 468 -26.88 -7.63 10.88
N LYS A 469 -26.36 -8.79 10.44
CA LYS A 469 -27.15 -10.03 10.29
C LYS A 469 -27.08 -10.90 11.55
N GLY A 470 -26.17 -10.58 12.46
CA GLY A 470 -26.09 -11.14 13.79
C GLY A 470 -24.75 -10.85 14.43
N ASN A 471 -24.71 -11.07 15.74
CA ASN A 471 -23.51 -11.05 16.53
C ASN A 471 -23.43 -12.34 17.36
N ILE A 472 -22.22 -12.65 17.81
CA ILE A 472 -21.93 -13.67 18.81
C ILE A 472 -21.16 -12.93 19.90
N ILE A 473 -21.67 -13.00 21.12
CA ILE A 473 -21.02 -12.45 22.31
C ILE A 473 -20.79 -13.63 23.23
N TRP A 474 -19.59 -13.73 23.80
CA TRP A 474 -19.24 -14.79 24.75
C TRP A 474 -18.60 -14.20 26.01
N SER A 475 -18.55 -14.99 27.08
CA SER A 475 -17.79 -14.68 28.29
C SER A 475 -16.46 -15.43 28.30
N ASP A 476 -15.66 -15.26 29.35
CA ASP A 476 -14.39 -15.98 29.54
C ASP A 476 -14.59 -17.50 29.80
N ASN A 477 -15.84 -17.96 29.82
CA ASN A 477 -16.16 -19.38 29.89
C ASN A 477 -15.91 -20.07 28.54
N SER A 478 -14.92 -20.96 28.50
CA SER A 478 -14.57 -21.78 27.33
C SER A 478 -15.73 -22.64 26.77
N ASN A 479 -16.81 -22.86 27.54
CA ASN A 479 -18.01 -23.57 27.07
C ASN A 479 -18.98 -22.72 26.24
N ASP A 480 -18.83 -21.39 26.24
CA ASP A 480 -19.76 -20.49 25.54
C ASP A 480 -19.55 -20.47 24.03
N LEU A 481 -18.32 -20.79 23.59
CA LEU A 481 -17.93 -20.75 22.20
C LEU A 481 -16.78 -21.71 21.92
N ASN A 482 -16.88 -22.49 20.85
CA ASN A 482 -15.81 -23.35 20.34
C ASN A 482 -15.64 -23.14 18.84
N VAL A 483 -14.40 -23.07 18.36
CA VAL A 483 -14.08 -22.92 16.93
C VAL A 483 -13.46 -24.21 16.40
N GLN A 484 -14.13 -24.84 15.44
CA GLN A 484 -13.66 -26.05 14.76
C GLN A 484 -13.19 -25.71 13.35
N VAL A 485 -11.95 -26.06 13.01
CA VAL A 485 -11.39 -25.85 11.67
C VAL A 485 -11.37 -27.17 10.92
N SER A 486 -12.00 -27.22 9.75
CA SER A 486 -12.06 -28.44 8.91
C SER A 486 -11.11 -28.37 7.72
N SER A 487 -10.72 -27.18 7.27
CA SER A 487 -9.70 -26.97 6.25
C SER A 487 -9.12 -25.55 6.40
N PRO A 488 -8.04 -25.18 5.68
CA PRO A 488 -7.49 -23.82 5.78
C PRO A 488 -8.50 -22.72 5.40
N SER A 489 -9.52 -23.01 4.59
CA SER A 489 -10.62 -22.08 4.27
C SER A 489 -11.87 -22.26 5.12
N HIS A 490 -12.11 -23.44 5.70
CA HIS A 490 -13.39 -23.75 6.36
C HIS A 490 -13.27 -23.85 7.88
N PHE A 491 -14.15 -23.12 8.57
CA PHE A 491 -14.29 -23.20 10.02
C PHE A 491 -15.75 -23.09 10.46
N LYS A 492 -16.01 -23.61 11.65
CA LYS A 492 -17.31 -23.54 12.33
C LYS A 492 -17.14 -22.87 13.66
N ILE A 493 -18.09 -22.00 14.00
CA ILE A 493 -18.25 -21.43 15.33
C ILE A 493 -19.46 -22.08 15.97
N CYS A 494 -19.20 -22.83 17.04
CA CYS A 494 -20.18 -23.57 17.80
C CYS A 494 -20.46 -22.82 19.10
N THR A 495 -21.70 -22.43 19.33
CA THR A 495 -22.19 -21.93 20.62
C THR A 495 -23.29 -22.87 21.13
N PRO A 496 -23.67 -22.81 22.42
CA PRO A 496 -24.74 -23.67 22.96
C PRO A 496 -26.06 -23.58 22.18
N LYS A 497 -26.31 -22.43 21.53
CA LYS A 497 -27.56 -22.17 20.78
C LYS A 497 -27.44 -22.44 19.29
N LYS A 498 -26.23 -22.48 18.71
CA LYS A 498 -26.06 -22.42 17.26
C LYS A 498 -24.70 -22.91 16.77
N VAL A 499 -24.70 -23.59 15.62
CA VAL A 499 -23.49 -23.83 14.84
C VAL A 499 -23.52 -22.97 13.58
N LEU A 500 -22.47 -22.20 13.37
CA LEU A 500 -22.28 -21.31 12.22
C LEU A 500 -21.09 -21.78 11.40
N SER A 501 -21.28 -22.05 10.12
CA SER A 501 -20.22 -22.49 9.21
C SER A 501 -19.79 -21.36 8.28
N PHE A 502 -18.48 -21.19 8.10
CA PHE A 502 -17.88 -20.14 7.30
C PHE A 502 -16.78 -20.69 6.38
N GLU A 503 -16.68 -20.09 5.22
CA GLU A 503 -15.61 -20.29 4.24
C GLU A 503 -14.91 -18.95 4.00
N ASP A 504 -13.62 -18.87 4.33
CA ASP A 504 -12.74 -17.75 4.06
C ASP A 504 -11.87 -18.08 2.83
N ALA A 505 -12.14 -17.42 1.71
CA ALA A 505 -11.40 -17.59 0.46
C ALA A 505 -9.90 -17.26 0.59
N LYS A 506 -9.52 -16.48 1.63
CA LYS A 506 -8.12 -16.15 1.94
C LYS A 506 -7.41 -17.24 2.75
N GLN A 507 -8.04 -18.40 2.98
CA GLN A 507 -7.47 -19.55 3.69
C GLN A 507 -7.03 -19.22 5.15
N ARG A 508 -7.83 -18.42 5.86
CA ARG A 508 -7.52 -17.91 7.22
C ARG A 508 -8.27 -18.61 8.36
N ALA A 509 -8.84 -19.79 8.13
CA ALA A 509 -9.67 -20.49 9.12
C ALA A 509 -8.97 -20.72 10.48
N LEU A 510 -7.68 -21.11 10.45
CA LEU A 510 -6.89 -21.30 11.66
C LEU A 510 -6.59 -19.96 12.38
N GLN A 511 -6.47 -18.86 11.63
CA GLN A 511 -6.26 -17.54 12.20
C GLN A 511 -7.51 -17.05 12.94
N TRP A 512 -8.70 -17.29 12.37
CA TRP A 512 -9.98 -17.04 13.05
C TRP A 512 -10.08 -17.81 14.37
N LYS A 513 -9.74 -19.10 14.36
CA LYS A 513 -9.69 -19.92 15.58
C LYS A 513 -8.76 -19.33 16.63
N LYS A 514 -7.49 -19.10 16.28
CA LYS A 514 -6.48 -18.56 17.22
C LYS A 514 -6.88 -17.20 17.78
N ALA A 515 -7.40 -16.30 16.96
CA ALA A 515 -7.80 -14.96 17.40
C ALA A 515 -8.97 -15.00 18.39
N ILE A 516 -9.95 -15.87 18.15
CA ILE A 516 -11.10 -16.05 19.04
C ILE A 516 -10.66 -16.72 20.35
N GLU A 517 -9.88 -17.80 20.29
CA GLU A 517 -9.37 -18.50 21.48
C GLU A 517 -8.45 -17.61 22.34
N THR A 518 -7.70 -16.69 21.72
CA THR A 518 -6.88 -15.72 22.46
C THR A 518 -7.75 -14.79 23.31
N LEU A 519 -8.94 -14.43 22.84
CA LEU A 519 -9.89 -13.61 23.61
C LEU A 519 -10.62 -14.39 24.70
N GLN A 520 -10.71 -15.72 24.59
CA GLN A 520 -11.31 -16.57 25.63
C GLN A 520 -10.37 -16.83 26.81
N ASN A 521 -9.06 -16.61 26.62
CA ASN A 521 -8.02 -16.83 27.62
C ASN A 521 -7.44 -15.52 28.19
N ARG A 522 -8.15 -14.41 28.03
CA ARG A 522 -7.85 -13.13 28.70
C ARG A 522 -8.60 -13.06 30.02
#